data_AF-A0A7K2MQ91-F1
#
_entry.id   AF-A0A7K2MQ91-F1
#
_cell.length_a   1.000
_cell.length_b   1.000
_cell.length_c   1.000
_cell.angle_alpha   90.00
_cell.angle_beta   90.00
_cell.angle_gamma   90.00
#
_symmetry.space_group_name_H-M   'P 1'
#
loop_
_entity.id
_entity.type
_entity.pdbx_description
1 polymer ?
#
loop_
_entity_poly.entity_id
_entity_poly.type
_entity_poly.pdbx_seq_one_letter_code
_entity_poly.pdbx_strand_id
1 'polypeptide(L)'
;MTAPARADRGSEELIRAEEPVLAHNYHPLPVVVARAEGAWVEDVEGRRYLDMLASYSALNFGHRHPALIEAAHRQLDRLTLTSRAFHNDRLAGFAERLAALTGTDMVLPMNTGAEAVESGI
;
A
#
# COMPACT_ATOMS: atom_id res chain seq x y z
N MET A 1 8.89 23.12 19.29
CA MET A 1 7.57 23.57 18.80
C MET A 1 6.71 22.35 18.57
N THR A 2 5.84 22.01 19.51
CA THR A 2 4.78 21.02 19.31
C THR A 2 3.76 21.60 18.35
N ALA A 3 3.52 20.94 17.21
CA ALA A 3 2.42 21.30 16.33
C ALA A 3 1.11 21.32 17.15
N PRO A 4 0.21 22.29 16.94
CA PRO A 4 -1.06 22.32 17.64
C PRO A 4 -1.82 21.03 17.30
N ALA A 5 -2.42 20.40 18.31
CA ALA A 5 -3.35 19.30 18.11
C ALA A 5 -4.49 19.83 17.21
N ARG A 6 -4.49 19.41 15.93
CA ARG A 6 -5.60 19.72 15.03
C ARG A 6 -6.85 19.11 15.67
N ALA A 7 -7.90 19.91 15.82
CA ALA A 7 -9.23 19.35 16.09
C ALA A 7 -9.53 18.33 14.99
N ASP A 8 -9.96 17.13 15.36
CA ASP A 8 -10.23 16.06 14.42
C ASP A 8 -11.31 16.51 13.42
N ARG A 9 -10.95 16.64 12.15
CA ARG A 9 -11.86 17.05 11.06
C ARG A 9 -12.78 15.87 10.74
N GLY A 10 -14.08 16.12 10.60
CA GLY A 10 -15.03 15.09 10.16
C GLY A 10 -14.91 14.77 8.66
N SER A 11 -15.49 13.64 8.26
CA SER A 11 -15.47 13.09 6.90
C SER A 11 -15.90 14.11 5.85
N GLU A 12 -17.03 14.80 6.04
CA GLU A 12 -17.52 15.82 5.09
C GLU A 12 -16.53 16.99 4.90
N GLU A 13 -15.86 17.40 5.98
CA GLU A 13 -14.91 18.51 5.97
C GLU A 13 -13.60 18.13 5.27
N LEU A 14 -13.17 16.88 5.45
CA LEU A 14 -12.01 16.29 4.77
C LEU A 14 -12.28 16.14 3.28
N ILE A 15 -13.41 15.53 2.88
CA ILE A 15 -13.81 15.37 1.47
C ILE A 15 -13.90 16.73 0.78
N ARG A 16 -14.51 17.75 1.42
CA ARG A 16 -14.58 19.09 0.84
C ARG A 16 -13.20 19.75 0.65
N ALA A 17 -12.25 19.43 1.53
CA ALA A 17 -10.90 19.97 1.43
C ALA A 17 -10.06 19.31 0.33
N GLU A 18 -10.42 18.09 -0.10
CA GLU A 18 -9.80 17.42 -1.25
C GLU A 18 -10.23 18.04 -2.58
N GLU A 19 -11.50 18.44 -2.69
CA GLU A 19 -12.13 18.93 -3.93
C GLU A 19 -11.31 19.96 -4.73
N PRO A 20 -10.74 21.03 -4.14
CA PRO A 20 -9.98 22.03 -4.90
C PRO A 20 -8.52 21.62 -5.21
N VAL A 21 -8.01 20.54 -4.62
CA VAL A 21 -6.56 20.19 -4.67
C VAL A 21 -6.27 18.82 -5.27
N LEU A 22 -7.28 17.96 -5.50
CA LEU A 22 -7.14 16.67 -6.15
C LEU A 22 -7.82 16.67 -7.53
N ALA A 23 -7.26 15.90 -8.47
CA ALA A 23 -7.91 15.66 -9.76
C ALA A 23 -9.16 14.79 -9.57
N HIS A 24 -10.25 15.12 -10.28
CA HIS A 24 -11.53 14.42 -10.17
C HIS A 24 -11.62 13.17 -11.05
N ASN A 25 -10.69 12.23 -10.88
CA ASN A 25 -10.61 10.98 -11.64
C ASN A 25 -11.26 9.77 -10.94
N TYR A 26 -11.78 9.95 -9.73
CA TYR A 26 -12.52 8.95 -8.96
C TYR A 26 -13.82 9.54 -8.39
N HIS A 27 -14.77 8.66 -8.07
CA HIS A 27 -15.97 8.98 -7.28
C HIS A 27 -16.01 8.04 -6.06
N PRO A 28 -15.23 8.31 -5.00
CA PRO A 28 -15.15 7.44 -3.83
C PRO A 28 -16.46 7.37 -3.05
N LEU A 29 -16.66 6.30 -2.27
CA LEU A 29 -17.68 6.28 -1.22
C LEU A 29 -17.35 7.36 -0.17
N PRO A 30 -18.35 8.02 0.44
CA PRO A 30 -18.12 9.09 1.43
C PRO A 30 -17.74 8.52 2.80
N VAL A 31 -16.64 7.77 2.86
CA VAL A 31 -16.06 7.15 4.07
C VAL A 31 -14.60 7.55 4.14
N VAL A 32 -14.21 8.29 5.18
CA VAL A 32 -12.82 8.72 5.37
C VAL A 32 -12.15 7.82 6.40
N VAL A 33 -11.41 6.81 5.91
CA VAL A 33 -10.72 5.82 6.76
C VAL A 33 -9.57 6.47 7.53
N ALA A 34 -9.55 6.28 8.85
CA ALA A 34 -8.50 6.80 9.73
C ALA A 34 -7.54 5.70 10.21
N ARG A 35 -8.04 4.48 10.42
CA ARG A 35 -7.27 3.32 10.91
C ARG A 35 -7.75 2.04 10.26
N ALA A 36 -6.87 1.05 10.17
CA ALA A 36 -7.22 -0.26 9.65
C ALA A 36 -6.32 -1.37 10.22
N GLU A 37 -6.89 -2.54 10.48
CA GLU A 37 -6.17 -3.72 10.94
C GLU A 37 -6.93 -5.00 10.53
N GLY A 38 -6.20 -5.96 9.95
CA GLY A 38 -6.81 -7.18 9.43
C GLY A 38 -7.85 -6.87 8.36
N ALA A 39 -9.07 -7.37 8.52
CA ALA A 39 -10.18 -7.11 7.59
C ALA A 39 -11.03 -5.87 7.97
N TRP A 40 -10.65 -5.12 9.00
CA TRP A 40 -11.46 -4.02 9.53
C TRP A 40 -10.84 -2.66 9.26
N VAL A 41 -11.68 -1.70 8.89
CA VAL A 41 -11.35 -0.28 8.78
C VAL A 41 -12.20 0.53 9.76
N GLU A 42 -11.66 1.61 10.27
CA GLU A 42 -12.32 2.56 11.17
C GLU A 42 -12.22 3.96 10.54
N ASP A 43 -13.36 4.66 10.39
CA ASP A 43 -13.39 6.02 9.87
C ASP A 43 -13.00 7.07 10.93
N VAL A 44 -12.88 8.34 10.51
CA VAL A 44 -12.52 9.46 11.41
C VAL A 44 -13.59 9.74 12.47
N GLU A 45 -14.82 9.27 12.28
CA GLU A 45 -15.90 9.29 13.29
C GLU A 45 -15.87 8.08 14.24
N GLY A 46 -14.93 7.14 14.07
CA GLY A 46 -14.79 5.94 14.89
C GLY A 46 -15.75 4.79 14.52
N ARG A 47 -16.43 4.87 13.38
CA ARG A 47 -17.30 3.79 12.90
C ARG A 47 -16.44 2.71 12.24
N ARG A 48 -16.75 1.45 12.56
CA ARG A 48 -16.00 0.29 12.08
C ARG A 48 -16.75 -0.42 10.95
N TYR A 49 -16.03 -0.77 9.90
CA TYR A 49 -16.55 -1.44 8.72
C TYR A 49 -15.70 -2.68 8.40
N LEU A 50 -16.36 -3.73 7.91
CA LEU A 50 -15.67 -4.85 7.27
C LEU A 50 -15.24 -4.41 5.86
N ASP A 51 -13.94 -4.48 5.56
CA ASP A 51 -13.42 -4.17 4.23
C ASP A 51 -13.66 -5.35 3.28
N MET A 52 -14.68 -5.19 2.45
CA MET A 52 -15.08 -6.15 1.42
C MET A 52 -14.47 -5.85 0.04
N LEU A 53 -13.57 -4.86 -0.07
CA LEU A 53 -12.84 -4.51 -1.29
C LEU A 53 -11.38 -4.98 -1.26
N ALA A 54 -10.75 -4.95 -0.09
CA ALA A 54 -9.35 -5.31 0.13
C ALA A 54 -8.38 -4.62 -0.85
N SER A 55 -8.68 -3.36 -1.19
CA SER A 55 -7.96 -2.59 -2.22
C SER A 55 -7.76 -3.37 -3.53
N TYR A 56 -8.85 -3.92 -4.07
CA TYR A 56 -8.83 -4.76 -5.28
C TYR A 56 -7.93 -6.00 -5.10
N SER A 57 -8.06 -6.69 -3.97
CA SER A 57 -7.24 -7.86 -3.57
C SER A 57 -5.76 -7.59 -3.27
N ALA A 58 -5.30 -6.32 -3.26
CA ALA A 58 -3.93 -6.00 -2.84
C ALA A 58 -3.69 -6.30 -1.35
N LEU A 59 -4.75 -6.28 -0.52
CA LEU A 59 -4.71 -6.49 0.92
C LEU A 59 -5.19 -7.88 1.34
N ASN A 60 -4.86 -8.93 0.56
CA ASN A 60 -5.28 -10.31 0.86
C ASN A 60 -4.80 -10.84 2.23
N PHE A 61 -3.70 -10.29 2.77
CA PHE A 61 -3.20 -10.62 4.11
C PHE A 61 -3.78 -9.72 5.22
N GLY A 62 -4.70 -8.81 4.87
CA GLY A 62 -5.27 -7.81 5.75
C GLY A 62 -4.40 -6.56 5.90
N HIS A 63 -5.05 -5.47 6.34
CA HIS A 63 -4.41 -4.22 6.69
C HIS A 63 -3.36 -4.42 7.79
N ARG A 64 -2.19 -3.80 7.63
CA ARG A 64 -1.10 -3.77 8.63
C ARG A 64 -0.64 -5.14 9.15
N HIS A 65 -0.64 -6.18 8.30
CA HIS A 65 -0.16 -7.50 8.70
C HIS A 65 1.23 -7.43 9.38
N PRO A 66 1.39 -7.85 10.65
CA PRO A 66 2.58 -7.56 11.46
C PRO A 66 3.89 -7.99 10.81
N ALA A 67 3.93 -9.18 10.22
CA ALA A 67 5.14 -9.69 9.57
C ALA A 67 5.57 -8.88 8.33
N LEU A 68 4.62 -8.30 7.58
CA LEU A 68 4.92 -7.48 6.40
C LEU A 68 5.44 -6.11 6.82
N ILE A 69 4.80 -5.50 7.83
CA ILE A 69 5.24 -4.22 8.41
C ILE A 69 6.66 -4.36 8.98
N GLU A 70 6.92 -5.41 9.76
CA GLU A 70 8.25 -5.67 10.32
C GLU A 70 9.31 -5.87 9.23
N ALA A 71 8.99 -6.66 8.18
CA ALA A 71 9.90 -6.87 7.06
C ALA A 71 10.22 -5.58 6.29
N ALA A 72 9.22 -4.71 6.10
CA ALA A 72 9.39 -3.40 5.47
C ALA A 72 10.30 -2.51 6.32
N HIS A 73 10.02 -2.35 7.62
CA HIS A 73 10.85 -1.52 8.52
C HIS A 73 12.32 -1.96 8.53
N ARG A 74 12.57 -3.27 8.74
CA ARG A 74 13.95 -3.81 8.76
C ARG A 74 14.74 -3.51 7.48
N GLN A 75 14.07 -3.44 6.33
CA GLN A 75 14.73 -3.12 5.07
C GLN A 75 14.89 -1.61 4.87
N LEU A 76 13.85 -0.82 5.20
CA LEU A 76 13.89 0.65 5.11
C LEU A 76 15.01 1.25 5.96
N ASP A 77 15.27 0.68 7.14
CA ASP A 77 16.36 1.11 8.03
C ASP A 77 17.76 0.77 7.49
N ARG A 78 17.86 -0.03 6.42
CA ARG A 78 19.13 -0.49 5.84
C ARG A 78 19.41 0.09 4.46
N LEU A 79 18.47 -0.06 3.53
CA LEU A 79 18.65 0.30 2.12
C LEU A 79 17.30 0.32 1.41
N THR A 80 16.98 1.43 0.74
CA THR A 80 15.72 1.62 0.03
C THR A 80 15.84 1.37 -1.48
N LEU A 81 16.79 2.02 -2.16
CA LEU A 81 16.89 1.99 -3.62
C LEU A 81 18.34 2.10 -4.12
N THR A 82 18.74 1.20 -5.01
CA THR A 82 20.07 1.19 -5.66
C THR A 82 20.02 1.49 -7.15
N SER A 83 18.85 1.69 -7.74
CA SER A 83 18.60 1.50 -9.18
C SER A 83 18.96 0.09 -9.66
N ARG A 84 18.91 -0.13 -10.99
CA ARG A 84 19.41 -1.35 -11.64
C ARG A 84 20.85 -1.22 -12.14
N ALA A 85 21.49 -0.07 -11.95
CA ALA A 85 22.91 0.14 -12.24
C ALA A 85 23.83 -0.60 -11.24
N PHE A 86 23.32 -0.94 -10.06
CA PHE A 86 24.02 -1.71 -9.04
C PHE A 86 23.20 -2.93 -8.60
N HIS A 87 23.90 -3.98 -8.18
CA HIS A 87 23.27 -5.10 -7.48
C HIS A 87 22.97 -4.72 -6.02
N ASN A 88 21.97 -5.39 -5.43
CA ASN A 88 21.68 -5.31 -4.00
C ASN A 88 21.54 -6.73 -3.41
N ASP A 89 21.64 -6.83 -2.08
CA ASP A 89 21.69 -8.09 -1.33
C ASP A 89 20.33 -8.80 -1.18
N ARG A 90 19.23 -8.24 -1.71
CA ARG A 90 17.86 -8.80 -1.57
C ARG A 90 17.28 -9.37 -2.85
N LEU A 91 17.65 -8.81 -4.01
CA LEU A 91 17.00 -9.11 -5.28
C LEU A 91 17.15 -10.59 -5.69
N ALA A 92 18.34 -11.19 -5.54
CA ALA A 92 18.58 -12.59 -5.91
C ALA A 92 17.66 -13.55 -5.14
N GLY A 93 17.67 -13.48 -3.81
CA GLY A 93 16.82 -14.34 -2.98
C GLY A 93 15.32 -14.09 -3.17
N PHE A 94 14.90 -12.87 -3.53
CA PHE A 94 13.52 -12.60 -3.93
C PHE A 94 13.17 -13.33 -5.25
N ALA A 95 14.00 -13.18 -6.28
CA ALA A 95 13.76 -13.76 -7.59
C ALA A 95 13.75 -15.30 -7.55
N GLU A 96 14.70 -15.91 -6.83
CA GLU A 96 14.79 -17.36 -6.64
C GLU A 96 13.52 -17.93 -5.97
N ARG A 97 13.07 -17.31 -4.88
CA ARG A 97 11.87 -17.77 -4.17
C ARG A 97 10.60 -17.58 -4.99
N LEU A 98 10.49 -16.47 -5.74
CA LEU A 98 9.33 -16.23 -6.57
C LEU A 98 9.27 -17.20 -7.75
N ALA A 99 10.40 -17.40 -8.45
CA ALA A 99 10.53 -18.39 -9.52
C ALA A 99 10.12 -19.80 -9.06
N ALA A 100 10.61 -20.23 -7.88
CA ALA A 100 10.24 -21.50 -7.29
C ALA A 100 8.75 -21.59 -6.92
N LEU A 101 8.17 -20.50 -6.40
CA LEU A 101 6.75 -20.44 -6.03
C LEU A 101 5.83 -20.54 -7.27
N THR A 102 6.19 -19.88 -8.37
CA THR A 102 5.40 -19.84 -9.60
C THR A 102 5.72 -20.98 -10.59
N GLY A 103 6.80 -21.73 -10.35
CA GLY A 103 7.27 -22.77 -11.26
C GLY A 103 7.85 -22.20 -12.57
N THR A 104 8.41 -20.99 -12.54
CA THR A 104 8.99 -20.33 -13.72
C THR A 104 10.51 -20.32 -13.66
N ASP A 105 11.17 -20.25 -14.82
CA ASP A 105 12.65 -20.23 -14.89
C ASP A 105 13.24 -18.85 -14.57
N MET A 106 12.49 -17.77 -14.84
CA MET A 106 12.96 -16.39 -14.72
C MET A 106 11.85 -15.48 -14.18
N VAL A 107 12.26 -14.38 -13.53
CA VAL A 107 11.39 -13.35 -12.98
C VAL A 107 11.90 -11.97 -13.42
N LEU A 108 11.00 -11.12 -13.91
CA LEU A 108 11.24 -9.71 -14.14
C LEU A 108 10.35 -8.88 -13.18
N PRO A 109 10.90 -8.33 -12.08
CA PRO A 109 10.11 -7.52 -11.16
C PRO A 109 9.83 -6.12 -11.72
N MET A 110 8.56 -5.72 -11.64
CA MET A 110 8.04 -4.38 -11.97
C MET A 110 7.23 -3.83 -10.79
N ASN A 111 6.67 -2.61 -10.92
CA ASN A 111 6.01 -1.92 -9.81
C ASN A 111 4.48 -2.02 -9.90
N THR A 112 3.92 -1.84 -11.09
CA THR A 112 2.47 -1.82 -11.31
C THR A 112 1.99 -3.03 -12.11
N GLY A 113 0.69 -3.31 -12.02
CA GLY A 113 0.05 -4.34 -12.86
C GLY A 113 0.11 -4.00 -14.34
N ALA A 114 -0.01 -2.73 -14.72
CA ALA A 114 0.10 -2.29 -16.11
C ALA A 114 1.51 -2.52 -16.67
N GLU A 115 2.56 -2.13 -15.95
CA GLU A 115 3.96 -2.39 -16.35
C GLU A 115 4.24 -3.89 -16.53
N ALA A 116 3.67 -4.74 -15.66
CA ALA A 116 3.82 -6.19 -15.75
C ALA A 116 3.15 -6.74 -17.02
N VAL A 117 1.94 -6.27 -17.36
CA VAL A 117 1.24 -6.66 -18.58
C VAL A 117 1.97 -6.15 -19.82
N GLU A 118 2.36 -4.88 -19.85
CA GLU A 118 3.08 -4.28 -20.98
C GLU A 118 4.43 -4.96 -21.24
N SER A 119 5.16 -5.36 -20.20
CA SER A 119 6.43 -6.08 -20.35
C SER A 119 6.26 -7.53 -20.85
N GLY A 120 5.06 -8.10 -20.70
CA GLY A 120 4.76 -9.47 -21.09
C GLY A 120 4.20 -9.63 -22.51
N ILE A 121 3.90 -8.52 -23.19
CA ILE A 121 3.44 -8.45 -24.59
C ILE A 121 4.65 -8.34 -25.53
#